data_AF-A0A4Z1CI48-F1
#
_entry.id   AF-A0A4Z1CI48-F1
#
_cell.length_a   1.000
_cell.length_b   1.000
_cell.length_c   1.000
_cell.angle_alpha   90.00
_cell.angle_beta   90.00
_cell.angle_gamma   90.00
#
_symmetry.space_group_name_H-M   'P 1'
#
loop_
_entity.id
_entity.type
_entity.pdbx_description
1 polymer ?
#
loop_
_entity_poly.entity_id
_entity_poly.type
_entity_poly.pdbx_seq_one_letter_code
_entity_poly.pdbx_strand_id
1 'polypeptide(L)'
;MAQPTSTLGNHRPPRAGARDPVRVIGATRQVLTEAEVQAMARANILNALRETRGKVAGAGGAANLLGIPATTLYSRIAKLAIREAEWTVPGG
;
A
#
# COMPACT_ATOMS: atom_id res chain seq x y z
N MET A 1 -29.13 38.82 6.04
CA MET A 1 -28.59 38.86 4.66
C MET A 1 -27.26 38.11 4.70
N ALA A 2 -27.16 37.03 3.94
CA ALA A 2 -26.10 36.02 4.06
C ALA A 2 -24.82 36.41 3.30
N GLN A 3 -23.68 35.98 3.83
CA GLN A 3 -22.65 35.32 3.02
C GLN A 3 -22.13 34.09 3.81
N PRO A 4 -22.15 32.89 3.22
CA PRO A 4 -21.54 31.67 3.75
C PRO A 4 -20.17 31.37 3.09
N THR A 5 -19.51 30.33 3.61
CA THR A 5 -18.49 29.46 2.99
C THR A 5 -17.01 29.86 2.92
N SER A 6 -16.22 28.96 3.53
CA SER A 6 -14.93 28.45 3.06
C SER A 6 -13.67 29.24 3.40
N THR A 7 -13.03 28.82 4.48
CA THR A 7 -11.58 28.60 4.46
C THR A 7 -11.33 27.25 5.11
N LEU A 8 -11.01 26.28 4.25
CA LEU A 8 -10.64 24.92 4.58
C LEU A 8 -9.52 24.97 5.61
N GLY A 9 -9.76 24.43 6.81
CA GLY A 9 -8.75 24.31 7.85
C GLY A 9 -7.55 23.50 7.35
N ASN A 10 -6.38 24.09 7.47
CA ASN A 10 -5.09 23.46 7.19
C ASN A 10 -4.99 22.09 7.89
N HIS A 11 -5.07 21.01 7.11
CA HIS A 11 -4.61 19.70 7.54
C HIS A 11 -3.08 19.73 7.66
N ARG A 12 -2.60 20.12 8.84
CA ARG A 12 -1.21 19.98 9.23
C ARG A 12 -0.91 18.49 9.41
N PRO A 13 0.00 17.87 8.65
CA PRO A 13 0.38 16.49 8.89
C PRO A 13 1.07 16.39 10.27
N PRO A 14 0.82 15.33 11.06
CA PRO A 14 1.56 15.09 12.28
C PRO A 14 3.02 14.74 11.93
N ARG A 15 3.94 15.68 12.19
CA ARG A 15 5.36 15.37 12.37
C ARG A 15 5.49 14.54 13.66
N ALA A 16 5.56 13.22 13.51
CA ALA A 16 5.89 12.31 14.60
C ALA A 16 7.29 11.73 14.38
N GLY A 17 8.29 12.42 14.92
CA GLY A 17 9.57 11.82 15.26
C GLY A 17 9.58 11.53 16.76
N ALA A 18 9.65 10.26 17.14
CA ALA A 18 10.21 9.82 18.42
C ALA A 18 10.47 8.30 18.34
N ARG A 19 11.74 7.95 18.53
CA ARG A 19 12.24 6.60 18.69
C ARG A 19 11.96 6.19 20.14
N ASP A 20 11.24 5.10 20.38
CA ASP A 20 11.43 4.25 21.57
C ASP A 20 10.77 2.86 21.37
N PRO A 21 11.38 1.76 21.86
CA PRO A 21 11.16 0.40 21.38
C PRO A 21 10.33 -0.42 22.36
N VAL A 22 9.00 -0.39 22.24
CA VAL A 22 8.12 -1.44 22.77
C VAL A 22 7.01 -1.65 21.75
N ARG A 23 7.21 -2.63 20.85
CA ARG A 23 6.23 -2.94 19.80
C ARG A 23 5.02 -3.62 20.42
N VAL A 24 4.07 -2.81 20.85
CA VAL A 24 2.73 -3.26 21.23
C VAL A 24 2.11 -3.92 20.00
N ILE A 25 2.12 -5.25 20.01
CA ILE A 25 1.35 -6.14 19.13
C ILE A 25 -0.13 -6.01 19.50
N GLY A 26 -0.72 -4.89 19.12
CA GLY A 26 -2.12 -4.61 19.30
C GLY A 26 -2.47 -3.53 18.32
N ALA A 27 -3.06 -3.93 17.18
CA ALA A 27 -3.58 -3.01 16.19
C ALA A 27 -4.43 -1.95 16.91
N THR A 28 -3.91 -0.73 17.01
CA THR A 28 -4.73 0.41 17.38
C THR A 28 -5.89 0.41 16.40
N ARG A 29 -7.13 0.36 16.89
CA ARG A 29 -8.37 0.41 16.11
C ARG A 29 -8.57 1.79 15.43
N GLN A 30 -7.50 2.39 14.94
CA GLN A 30 -7.50 3.56 14.09
C GLN A 30 -8.27 3.18 12.84
N VAL A 31 -9.38 3.85 12.59
CA VAL A 31 -10.13 3.70 11.35
C VAL A 31 -9.23 4.21 10.24
N LEU A 32 -8.65 3.30 9.47
CA LEU A 32 -7.82 3.65 8.33
C LEU A 32 -8.70 4.30 7.27
N THR A 33 -8.23 5.42 6.72
CA THR A 33 -8.88 6.04 5.57
C THR A 33 -8.80 5.11 4.36
N GLU A 34 -9.74 5.24 3.40
CA GLU A 34 -9.70 4.44 2.15
C GLU A 34 -8.35 4.58 1.44
N ALA A 35 -7.76 5.78 1.47
CA ALA A 35 -6.44 6.06 0.91
C ALA A 35 -5.33 5.25 1.61
N GLU A 36 -5.35 5.15 2.94
CA GLU A 36 -4.39 4.33 3.69
C GLU A 36 -4.56 2.83 3.42
N VAL A 37 -5.80 2.33 3.39
CA VAL A 37 -6.07 0.92 3.06
C VAL A 37 -5.56 0.59 1.66
N GLN A 38 -5.77 1.49 0.70
CA GLN A 38 -5.29 1.33 -0.67
C GLN A 38 -3.76 1.41 -0.75
N ALA A 39 -3.12 2.32 -0.02
CA ALA A 39 -1.67 2.45 0.04
C ALA A 39 -1.02 1.19 0.64
N MET A 40 -1.58 0.66 1.72
CA MET A 40 -1.15 -0.60 2.33
C MET A 40 -1.32 -1.77 1.38
N ALA A 41 -2.47 -1.88 0.70
CA ALA A 41 -2.70 -2.93 -0.28
C ALA A 41 -1.70 -2.87 -1.44
N ARG A 42 -1.41 -1.67 -1.96
CA ARG A 42 -0.40 -1.44 -3.00
C ARG A 42 1.00 -1.84 -2.50
N ALA A 43 1.39 -1.38 -1.31
CA ALA A 43 2.68 -1.73 -0.71
C ALA A 43 2.81 -3.24 -0.48
N ASN A 44 1.73 -3.91 -0.06
CA ASN A 44 1.70 -5.35 0.14
C ASN A 44 1.89 -6.10 -1.19
N ILE A 45 1.22 -5.65 -2.27
CA ILE A 45 1.40 -6.21 -3.61
C ILE A 45 2.84 -6.02 -4.10
N LEU A 46 3.41 -4.82 -3.92
CA LEU A 46 4.80 -4.53 -4.27
C LEU A 46 5.78 -5.43 -3.51
N ASN A 47 5.59 -5.62 -2.21
CA ASN A 47 6.43 -6.52 -1.41
C ASN A 47 6.33 -7.97 -1.89
N ALA A 48 5.12 -8.45 -2.18
CA ALA A 48 4.94 -9.79 -2.75
C ALA A 48 5.68 -9.92 -4.09
N LEU A 49 5.56 -8.93 -4.99
CA LEU A 49 6.26 -8.94 -6.28
C LEU A 49 7.79 -8.89 -6.13
N ARG A 50 8.30 -8.14 -5.15
CA ARG A 50 9.74 -8.08 -4.82
C ARG A 50 10.25 -9.42 -4.32
N GLU A 51 9.51 -10.06 -3.42
CA GLU A 51 9.86 -11.36 -2.85
C GLU A 51 9.86 -12.47 -3.92
N THR A 52 8.94 -12.38 -4.88
CA THR A 52 8.87 -13.32 -6.00
C THR A 52 9.72 -12.93 -7.21
N ARG A 53 10.54 -11.87 -7.10
CA ARG A 53 11.38 -11.32 -8.19
C ARG A 53 10.60 -11.08 -9.49
N GLY A 54 9.37 -10.59 -9.37
CA GLY A 54 8.51 -10.27 -10.52
C GLY A 54 7.60 -11.37 -10.99
N LYS A 55 7.64 -12.52 -10.31
CA LYS A 55 6.79 -13.63 -10.69
C LYS A 55 5.37 -13.38 -10.20
N VAL A 56 4.48 -12.98 -11.10
CA VAL A 56 3.04 -12.76 -10.80
C VAL A 56 2.29 -14.09 -10.71
N ALA A 57 2.62 -15.04 -11.61
CA ALA A 57 1.92 -16.32 -11.77
C ALA A 57 2.84 -17.53 -11.59
N GLY A 58 2.27 -18.66 -11.13
CA GLY A 58 2.95 -19.94 -10.96
C GLY A 58 3.30 -20.29 -9.50
N ALA A 59 3.93 -21.44 -9.29
CA ALA A 59 4.39 -21.88 -7.97
C ALA A 59 5.38 -20.86 -7.40
N GLY A 60 5.03 -20.30 -6.23
CA GLY A 60 5.79 -19.22 -5.58
C GLY A 60 5.65 -17.84 -6.22
N GLY A 61 4.57 -17.58 -6.97
CA GLY A 61 4.26 -16.24 -7.49
C GLY A 61 3.60 -15.32 -6.46
N ALA A 62 3.61 -14.01 -6.72
CA ALA A 62 3.06 -12.99 -5.83
C ALA A 62 1.57 -13.21 -5.59
N ALA A 63 0.84 -13.73 -6.58
CA ALA A 63 -0.56 -14.13 -6.44
C ALA A 63 -0.74 -15.23 -5.37
N ASN A 64 0.17 -16.21 -5.34
CA ASN A 64 0.17 -17.28 -4.34
C ASN A 64 0.51 -16.75 -2.94
N LEU A 65 1.49 -15.85 -2.83
CA LEU A 65 1.84 -15.20 -1.55
C LEU A 65 0.68 -14.34 -1.01
N LEU A 66 -0.03 -13.65 -1.91
CA LEU A 66 -1.18 -12.82 -1.56
C LEU A 66 -2.47 -13.64 -1.37
N GLY A 67 -2.48 -14.93 -1.72
CA GLY A 67 -3.67 -15.79 -1.66
C GLY A 67 -4.79 -15.39 -2.62
N ILE A 68 -4.46 -14.71 -3.73
CA ILE A 68 -5.44 -14.27 -4.73
C ILE A 68 -5.16 -14.92 -6.10
N PRO A 69 -6.17 -15.03 -6.98
CA PRO A 69 -5.94 -15.52 -8.34
C PRO A 69 -4.93 -14.64 -9.08
N ALA A 70 -4.05 -15.26 -9.86
CA ALA A 70 -3.09 -14.52 -10.70
C ALA A 70 -3.80 -13.54 -11.64
N THR A 71 -4.97 -13.92 -12.18
CA THR A 71 -5.82 -13.07 -13.02
C THR A 71 -6.36 -11.84 -12.28
N THR A 72 -6.69 -11.98 -11.00
CA THR A 72 -7.08 -10.85 -10.13
C THR A 72 -5.90 -9.94 -9.84
N LEU A 73 -4.72 -10.51 -9.58
CA LEU A 73 -3.51 -9.72 -9.36
C LEU A 73 -3.13 -8.94 -10.62
N TYR A 74 -3.20 -9.55 -11.81
CA TYR A 74 -3.00 -8.86 -13.09
C TYR A 74 -3.94 -7.67 -13.27
N SER A 75 -5.24 -7.87 -13.01
CA SER A 75 -6.23 -6.79 -13.07
C SER A 75 -5.91 -5.66 -12.08
N ARG A 76 -5.42 -6.00 -10.87
CA ARG A 76 -5.01 -5.01 -9.86
C ARG A 76 -3.73 -4.28 -10.25
N ILE A 77 -2.73 -4.97 -10.80
CA ILE A 77 -1.48 -4.37 -11.31
C ILE A 77 -1.81 -3.37 -12.41
N ALA A 78 -2.68 -3.75 -13.37
CA ALA A 78 -3.14 -2.87 -14.44
C ALA A 78 -3.89 -1.64 -13.89
N LYS A 79 -4.82 -1.83 -12.94
CA LYS A 79 -5.59 -0.73 -12.32
C LYS A 79 -4.72 0.21 -11.48
N LEU A 80 -3.73 -0.33 -10.77
CA LEU A 80 -2.83 0.41 -9.90
C LEU A 80 -1.60 0.96 -10.66
N ALA A 81 -1.54 0.73 -11.98
CA ALA A 81 -0.40 1.07 -12.84
C ALA A 81 0.95 0.68 -12.24
N ILE A 82 1.01 -0.46 -11.53
CA ILE A 82 2.25 -0.94 -10.91
C ILE A 82 3.18 -1.40 -12.03
N ARG A 83 4.30 -0.72 -12.17
CA ARG A 83 5.29 -1.03 -13.21
C ARG A 83 6.31 -1.99 -12.67
N GLU A 84 6.90 -2.78 -13.57
CA GLU A 84 7.99 -3.68 -13.21
C GLU A 84 9.16 -2.93 -12.58
N ALA A 85 9.39 -1.69 -13.01
CA ALA A 85 10.34 -0.75 -12.43
C ALA A 85 10.15 -0.48 -10.92
N GLU A 86 8.96 -0.67 -10.35
CA GLU A 86 8.72 -0.39 -8.93
C GLU A 86 9.01 -1.59 -8.01
N TRP A 87 8.95 -2.82 -8.52
CA TRP A 87 9.30 -4.02 -7.75
C TRP A 87 10.67 -4.58 -8.14
N THR A 88 11.14 -4.34 -9.35
CA THR A 88 12.48 -4.73 -9.77
C THR A 88 13.48 -3.77 -9.12
N VAL A 89 14.43 -4.31 -8.36
CA VAL A 89 15.58 -3.53 -7.90
C VAL A 89 16.57 -3.47 -9.08
N PRO A 90 16.87 -2.29 -9.65
CA PRO A 90 17.90 -2.18 -10.67
C PRO A 90 19.26 -2.44 -9.99
N GLY A 91 19.79 -3.66 -10.12
CA GLY A 91 21.10 -4.02 -9.56
C GLY A 91 21.27 -5.49 -9.20
N GLY A 92 20.76 -6.41 -10.02
CA GLY A 92 21.10 -7.84 -9.97
C GLY A 92 22.01 -8.21 -11.12
#